data_AF-A0A6L4SF83-F1
#
_entry.id   AF-A0A6L4SF83-F1
#
_cell.length_a   1.000
_cell.length_b   1.000
_cell.length_c   1.000
_cell.angle_alpha   90.00
_cell.angle_beta   90.00
_cell.angle_gamma   90.00
#
_symmetry.space_group_name_H-M   'P 1'
#
loop_
_entity.id
_entity.type
_entity.pdbx_description
1 polymer ?
#
loop_
_entity_poly.entity_id
_entity_poly.type
_entity_poly.pdbx_seq_one_letter_code
_entity_poly.pdbx_strand_id
1 'polypeptide(L)' 'MNDVLLDAGNIRLYWNRVEVVSGLIFKKTNVYYYSDFYSVKASGKTLTIKKSAMKNAIMLQFKNKKQAKEALDIINSHKQ' A
#
# COMPACT_ATOMS: atom_id res chain seq x y z
N MET A 1 -7.07 8.43 -14.19
CA MET A 1 -6.96 9.39 -13.07
C MET A 1 -5.72 9.04 -12.27
N ASN A 2 -4.81 10.00 -12.06
CA ASN A 2 -3.56 9.82 -11.31
C ASN A 2 -3.62 10.50 -9.93
N ASP A 3 -4.83 10.76 -9.44
CA ASP A 3 -5.02 11.47 -8.18
C ASP A 3 -4.60 10.60 -7.00
N VAL A 4 -3.81 11.21 -6.12
CA VAL A 4 -3.35 10.58 -4.88
C VAL A 4 -4.51 10.60 -3.89
N LEU A 5 -4.95 9.42 -3.46
CA LEU A 5 -6.01 9.25 -2.46
C LEU A 5 -5.47 9.37 -1.03
N LEU A 6 -4.22 8.94 -0.81
CA LEU A 6 -3.52 9.08 0.45
C LEU A 6 -2.02 9.25 0.21
N ASP A 7 -1.44 10.32 0.76
CA ASP A 7 0.02 10.48 0.87
C ASP A 7 0.44 10.26 2.33
N ALA A 8 1.17 9.17 2.58
CA ALA A 8 1.74 8.82 3.87
C ALA A 8 3.28 8.89 3.87
N GLY A 9 3.85 9.77 3.05
CA GLY A 9 5.29 9.98 2.90
C GLY A 9 5.89 9.06 1.86
N ASN A 10 6.52 7.96 2.31
CA ASN A 10 7.11 6.97 1.40
C ASN A 10 6.06 6.02 0.80
N ILE A 11 4.79 6.14 1.20
CA ILE A 11 3.70 5.31 0.74
C ILE A 11 2.63 6.23 0.15
N ARG A 12 2.26 6.01 -1.10
CA ARG A 12 1.16 6.72 -1.76
C ARG A 12 0.14 5.73 -2.29
N LEU A 13 -1.14 6.01 -2.04
CA LEU A 13 -2.24 5.24 -2.58
C LEU A 13 -2.93 6.03 -3.67
N TYR A 14 -3.28 5.32 -4.73
CA TYR A 14 -4.04 5.80 -5.86
C TYR A 14 -5.28 4.92 -6.03
N TRP A 15 -6.09 5.24 -7.04
CA TRP A 15 -7.29 4.48 -7.37
C TRP A 15 -7.05 3.00 -7.69
N ASN A 16 -5.88 2.62 -8.22
CA ASN A 16 -5.64 1.24 -8.67
C ASN A 16 -4.33 0.62 -8.15
N ARG A 17 -3.53 1.39 -7.40
CA ARG A 17 -2.17 0.98 -7.02
C ARG A 17 -1.70 1.66 -5.73
N VAL A 18 -0.74 1.00 -5.10
CA VAL A 18 0.14 1.55 -4.07
C VAL A 18 1.51 1.80 -4.69
N GLU A 19 2.11 2.93 -4.36
CA GLU A 19 3.51 3.23 -4.62
C GLU A 19 4.28 3.27 -3.29
N VAL A 20 5.45 2.64 -3.27
CA VAL A 20 6.35 2.61 -2.11
C VAL A 20 7.73 3.06 -2.52
N VAL A 21 8.15 4.19 -1.97
CA VAL A 21 9.50 4.73 -2.14
C VAL A 21 10.41 4.06 -1.11
N SER A 22 11.46 3.40 -1.60
CA SER A 22 12.47 2.70 -0.79
C SER A 22 13.87 3.14 -1.17
N GLY A 23 14.83 3.08 -0.24
CA GLY A 23 16.24 3.41 -0.47
C GLY A 23 16.63 4.80 0.04
N LEU A 24 17.80 4.88 0.67
CA LEU A 24 18.30 6.10 1.33
C LEU A 24 19.06 7.02 0.36
N ILE A 25 19.90 6.43 -0.50
CA ILE A 25 20.79 7.15 -1.43
C ILE A 25 20.25 7.05 -2.87
N PHE A 26 19.84 5.84 -3.29
CA PHE A 26 19.16 5.63 -4.57
C PHE A 26 17.70 5.29 -4.31
N LYS A 27 16.83 6.30 -4.39
CA LYS A 27 15.40 6.11 -4.24
C LYS A 27 14.87 5.26 -5.38
N LYS A 28 14.20 4.17 -5.04
CA LYS A 28 13.45 3.30 -5.94
C LYS A 28 11.97 3.37 -5.58
N THR A 29 11.13 3.61 -6.58
CA THR A 29 9.67 3.53 -6.42
C THR A 29 9.22 2.15 -6.86
N ASN A 30 8.64 1.39 -5.93
CA ASN A 30 7.99 0.12 -6.21
C ASN A 30 6.50 0.35 -6.38
N VAL A 31 5.89 -0.25 -7.40
CA VAL A 31 4.47 -0.08 -7.73
C VAL A 31 3.76 -1.41 -7.56
N TYR A 32 2.62 -1.40 -6.86
CA TYR A 32 1.82 -2.59 -6.56
C TYR A 32 0.35 -2.35 -6.91
N TYR A 33 -0.17 -3.06 -7.90
CA TYR A 33 -1.56 -2.93 -8.34
C TYR A 33 -2.53 -3.74 -7.48
N TYR A 34 -3.71 -3.17 -7.22
CA TYR A 34 -4.74 -3.79 -6.38
C TYR A 34 -5.26 -5.11 -6.97
N SER A 35 -5.29 -5.22 -8.30
CA SER A 35 -5.66 -6.44 -9.04
C SER A 35 -4.86 -7.67 -8.63
N ASP A 36 -3.62 -7.49 -8.15
CA ASP A 36 -2.75 -8.61 -7.77
C ASP A 36 -2.91 -9.01 -6.31
N PHE A 37 -3.69 -8.26 -5.53
CA PHE A 37 -3.79 -8.47 -4.09
C PHE A 37 -4.71 -9.66 -3.83
N TYR A 38 -4.21 -10.64 -3.09
CA TYR A 38 -5.02 -11.74 -2.59
C TYR A 38 -5.68 -11.35 -1.26
N SER A 39 -4.91 -10.82 -0.31
CA SER A 39 -5.39 -10.45 1.02
C SER A 39 -4.70 -9.19 1.53
N VAL A 40 -5.43 -8.33 2.23
CA VAL A 40 -4.92 -7.09 2.83
C VAL A 40 -5.41 -7.01 4.26
N LYS A 41 -4.50 -6.80 5.22
CA LYS A 41 -4.83 -6.72 6.67
C LYS A 41 -4.06 -5.59 7.34
N ALA A 42 -4.74 -4.78 8.14
CA ALA A 42 -4.10 -3.77 8.99
C ALA A 42 -3.94 -4.30 10.42
N SER A 43 -2.77 -4.08 11.02
CA SER A 43 -2.50 -4.32 12.44
C SER A 43 -1.66 -3.18 13.00
N GLY A 44 -2.22 -2.42 13.94
CA GLY A 44 -1.58 -1.20 14.46
C GLY A 44 -1.25 -0.22 13.33
N LYS A 45 0.02 0.14 13.18
CA LYS A 45 0.55 1.03 12.13
C LYS A 45 1.07 0.29 10.89
N THR A 46 0.78 -1.00 10.77
CA THR A 46 1.31 -1.84 9.69
C THR A 46 0.18 -2.40 8.84
N LEU A 47 0.36 -2.39 7.52
CA LEU A 47 -0.55 -3.02 6.57
C LEU A 47 0.19 -4.15 5.85
N THR A 48 -0.33 -5.37 5.94
CA THR A 48 0.23 -6.56 5.30
C THR A 48 -0.60 -6.91 4.08
N ILE A 49 0.04 -6.96 2.91
CA ILE A 49 -0.55 -7.27 1.62
C ILE A 49 0.04 -8.60 1.13
N LYS A 50 -0.80 -9.60 0.90
CA LYS A 50 -0.43 -10.84 0.20
C LYS A 50 -0.83 -10.71 -1.26
N LYS A 51 0.08 -11.05 -2.18
CA LYS A 51 -0.19 -11.09 -3.62
C LYS A 51 -0.37 -12.52 -4.11
N SER A 52 -1.24 -12.75 -5.07
CA SER A 52 -1.51 -14.10 -5.60
C SER A 52 -0.27 -14.76 -6.22
N ALA A 53 0.58 -13.96 -6.88
CA ALA A 53 1.76 -14.44 -7.60
C ALA A 53 3.06 -14.47 -6.76
N MET A 54 3.04 -14.07 -5.48
CA MET A 54 4.26 -13.97 -4.66
C MET A 54 4.14 -14.74 -3.35
N LYS A 55 5.17 -15.51 -2.99
CA LYS A 55 5.24 -16.20 -1.68
C LYS A 55 5.32 -15.22 -0.51
N ASN A 56 5.96 -14.06 -0.70
CA ASN A 56 6.20 -13.10 0.36
C ASN A 56 5.11 -12.02 0.40
N ALA A 57 4.73 -11.64 1.62
CA ALA A 57 3.83 -10.51 1.84
C ALA A 57 4.60 -9.18 1.77
N ILE A 58 3.96 -8.15 1.25
CA ILE A 58 4.42 -6.77 1.31
C ILE A 58 3.95 -6.19 2.63
N MET A 59 4.85 -5.61 3.41
CA MET A 59 4.53 -4.93 4.66
C MET A 59 4.76 -3.43 4.49
N LEU A 60 3.68 -2.66 4.66
CA LEU A 60 3.71 -1.21 4.61
C LEU A 60 3.67 -0.66 6.03
N GLN A 61 4.65 0.18 6.37
CA GLN A 61 4.78 0.78 7.69
C GLN A 61 4.33 2.24 7.64
N PHE A 62 3.21 2.55 8.27
CA PHE A 62 2.67 3.90 8.35
C PHE A 62 3.14 4.63 9.61
N LYS A 63 2.97 5.96 9.64
CA LYS A 63 3.31 6.80 10.79
C LYS A 63 2.42 6.48 11.99
N ASN A 64 1.15 6.19 11.76
CA ASN A 64 0.17 5.90 12.81
C ASN A 64 -0.92 4.90 12.35
N LYS A 65 -1.69 4.40 13.32
CA LYS A 65 -2.79 3.45 13.08
C LYS A 65 -3.89 4.02 12.18
N LYS A 66 -4.14 5.33 12.25
CA LYS A 66 -5.17 6.00 11.44
C LYS A 66 -4.84 5.87 9.94
N GLN A 67 -3.61 6.17 9.55
CA GLN A 67 -3.15 6.04 8.16
C GLN A 67 -3.20 4.59 7.67
N ALA A 68 -2.81 3.62 8.51
CA ALA A 68 -2.89 2.20 8.12
C ALA A 68 -4.34 1.74 7.90
N LYS A 69 -5.29 2.24 8.71
CA LYS A 69 -6.72 1.96 8.55
C LYS A 69 -7.30 2.64 7.30
N GLU A 70 -7.00 3.91 7.10
CA GLU A 70 -7.42 4.67 5.91
C GLU A 70 -6.89 4.02 4.62
N ALA A 71 -5.64 3.56 4.63
CA ALA A 71 -5.06 2.81 3.53
C ALA A 71 -5.80 1.50 3.24
N LEU A 72 -6.18 0.74 4.29
CA LEU A 72 -6.98 -0.47 4.15
C LEU A 72 -8.35 -0.18 3.53
N ASP A 73 -9.02 0.88 3.99
CA ASP A 73 -10.35 1.28 3.52
C ASP A 73 -10.31 1.73 2.05
N ILE A 74 -9.28 2.49 1.65
CA ILE A 74 -9.04 2.85 0.24
C ILE A 74 -8.81 1.61 -0.61
N ILE A 75 -7.93 0.69 -0.21
CA ILE A 75 -7.66 -0.49 -1.02
C ILE A 75 -8.92 -1.35 -1.17
N ASN A 76 -9.66 -1.59 -0.09
CA ASN A 76 -10.87 -2.42 -0.14
C ASN A 76 -11.99 -1.80 -0.98
N SER A 77 -12.12 -0.47 -1.00
CA SER A 77 -13.13 0.21 -1.84
C SER A 77 -12.82 0.15 -3.34
N HIS A 78 -11.55 -0.08 -3.71
CA HIS A 78 -11.06 0.03 -5.09
C HIS A 78 -10.56 -1.27 -5.72
N LYS A 79 -10.42 -2.34 -4.92
CA LYS A 79 -9.95 -3.66 -5.36
C LYS A 79 -11.07 -4.50 -5.99
N GLN A 80 -12.04 -3.86 -6.66
CA GLN A 80 -13.15 -4.57 -7.33
C GLN A 80 -12.64 -5.49 -8.43
#